data_AF-A0A3L9I316-F1
#
_entry.id   AF-A0A3L9I316-F1
#
_cell.length_a   1.000
_cell.length_b   1.000
_cell.length_c   1.000
_cell.angle_alpha   90.00
_cell.angle_beta   90.00
_cell.angle_gamma   90.00
#
_symmetry.space_group_name_H-M   'P 1'
#
loop_
_entity.id
_entity.type
_entity.pdbx_description
1 polymer ?
#
loop_
_entity_poly.entity_id
_entity_poly.type
_entity_poly.pdbx_seq_one_letter_code
_entity_poly.pdbx_strand_id
1 'polypeptide(L)'
;MLRIADKTFDSHLFTGTGKFASSQLMVEAIRASGSQLVTLAMKRVDLRQHNDAILEPLIAAGVTLLPNTSGAKTAEEAIFAAHLAREALGTNWLKLEIHPDARWLLPDPIETLKAAEMLVQQGFVVLPYCGADPVLCKRLEEVGCAAVMPLGAPIGSNQGLET
;
A
#
# COMPACT_ATOMS: atom_id res chain seq x y z
N MET A 1 -4.50 -1.16 -20.55
CA MET A 1 -3.54 -1.85 -19.66
C MET A 1 -2.71 -0.81 -18.95
N LEU A 2 -2.72 -0.83 -17.62
CA LEU A 2 -1.92 0.00 -16.73
C LEU A 2 -0.61 -0.73 -16.42
N ARG A 3 0.55 -0.07 -16.62
CA ARG A 3 1.86 -0.63 -16.26
C ARG A 3 2.43 0.11 -15.06
N ILE A 4 2.84 -0.64 -14.04
CA ILE A 4 3.56 -0.12 -12.87
C ILE A 4 4.80 -1.01 -12.71
N ALA A 5 5.99 -0.41 -12.73
CA ALA A 5 7.27 -1.12 -12.72
C ALA A 5 7.31 -2.33 -13.70
N ASP A 6 7.49 -3.54 -13.17
CA ASP A 6 7.61 -4.81 -13.90
C ASP A 6 6.26 -5.52 -14.15
N LYS A 7 5.13 -4.96 -13.67
CA LYS A 7 3.80 -5.58 -13.79
C LYS A 7 2.87 -4.78 -14.70
N THR A 8 1.96 -5.50 -15.36
CA THR A 8 0.89 -4.94 -16.17
C THR A 8 -0.45 -5.41 -15.63
N PHE A 9 -1.41 -4.51 -15.54
CA PHE A 9 -2.76 -4.74 -15.03
C PHE A 9 -3.79 -4.34 -16.10
N ASP A 10 -4.80 -5.18 -16.30
CA ASP A 10 -5.97 -4.86 -17.11
C ASP A 10 -6.95 -4.00 -16.30
N SER A 11 -7.10 -4.31 -15.01
CA SER A 11 -7.92 -3.54 -14.08
C SER A 11 -7.18 -2.31 -13.57
N HIS A 12 -7.86 -1.17 -13.57
CA HIS A 12 -7.38 0.09 -12.99
C HIS A 12 -7.96 0.33 -11.58
N LEU A 13 -8.72 -0.64 -11.05
CA LEU A 13 -9.28 -0.60 -9.70
C LEU A 13 -8.43 -1.48 -8.78
N PHE A 14 -7.78 -0.84 -7.82
CA PHE A 14 -7.04 -1.53 -6.76
C PHE A 14 -7.82 -1.47 -5.45
N THR A 15 -7.75 -2.55 -4.67
CA THR A 15 -8.57 -2.72 -3.47
C THR A 15 -7.73 -2.92 -2.22
N GLY A 16 -8.31 -2.67 -1.05
CA GLY A 16 -7.73 -3.04 0.23
C GLY A 16 -8.43 -4.24 0.85
N THR A 17 -7.82 -4.77 1.91
CA THR A 17 -8.34 -5.88 2.73
C THR A 17 -9.02 -5.41 4.02
N GLY A 18 -9.10 -4.08 4.22
CA GLY A 18 -9.70 -3.46 5.40
C GLY A 18 -11.22 -3.60 5.46
N LYS A 19 -11.77 -3.61 6.67
CA LYS A 19 -13.21 -3.41 6.98
C LYS A 19 -14.20 -4.49 6.51
N PHE A 20 -13.75 -5.60 5.93
CA PHE A 20 -14.63 -6.73 5.62
C PHE A 20 -15.05 -7.48 6.89
N ALA A 21 -16.31 -7.92 6.93
CA ALA A 21 -16.86 -8.71 8.04
C ALA A 21 -16.33 -10.15 8.10
N SER A 22 -15.87 -10.70 6.96
CA SER A 22 -15.27 -12.03 6.87
C SER A 22 -14.29 -12.12 5.70
N SER A 23 -13.39 -13.10 5.75
CA SER A 23 -12.43 -13.38 4.66
C SER A 23 -13.13 -13.85 3.38
N GLN A 24 -14.22 -14.61 3.51
CA GLN A 24 -15.03 -15.05 2.37
C GLN A 24 -15.62 -13.84 1.63
N LEU A 25 -16.25 -12.91 2.35
CA LEU A 25 -16.84 -11.71 1.75
C LEU A 25 -15.77 -10.82 1.09
N MET A 26 -14.58 -10.72 1.71
CA MET A 26 -13.44 -10.03 1.12
C MET A 26 -13.04 -10.61 -0.24
N VAL A 27 -12.91 -11.95 -0.34
CA VAL A 27 -12.54 -12.62 -1.60
C VAL A 27 -13.63 -12.46 -2.65
N GLU A 28 -14.90 -12.60 -2.28
CA GLU A 28 -16.03 -12.38 -3.19
C GLU A 28 -16.03 -10.95 -3.75
N ALA A 29 -15.80 -9.95 -2.91
CA ALA A 29 -15.70 -8.56 -3.33
C ALA A 29 -14.50 -8.30 -4.25
N ILE A 30 -13.32 -8.88 -3.95
CA ILE A 30 -12.12 -8.77 -4.80
C ILE A 30 -12.40 -9.37 -6.18
N ARG A 31 -12.98 -10.57 -6.24
CA ARG A 31 -13.34 -11.23 -7.51
C ARG A 31 -14.33 -10.42 -8.32
N ALA A 32 -15.40 -9.93 -7.67
CA ALA A 32 -16.42 -9.13 -8.33
C ALA A 32 -15.86 -7.80 -8.88
N SER A 33 -14.89 -7.20 -8.18
CA SER A 33 -14.25 -5.95 -8.59
C SER A 33 -13.27 -6.11 -9.76
N GLY A 34 -12.81 -7.34 -10.05
CA GLY A 34 -11.73 -7.60 -11.00
C GLY A 34 -10.38 -7.01 -10.58
N SER A 35 -10.19 -6.65 -9.30
CA SER A 35 -8.95 -6.09 -8.78
C SER A 35 -7.80 -7.09 -8.92
N GLN A 36 -6.71 -6.65 -9.53
CA GLN A 36 -5.50 -7.46 -9.74
C GLN A 36 -4.37 -7.11 -8.76
N LEU A 37 -4.54 -6.05 -7.96
CA LEU A 37 -3.59 -5.58 -6.95
C LEU A 37 -4.34 -5.25 -5.65
N VAL A 38 -3.97 -5.94 -4.58
CA VAL A 38 -4.67 -5.89 -3.30
C VAL A 38 -3.72 -5.49 -2.17
N THR A 39 -4.09 -4.47 -1.41
CA THR A 39 -3.27 -3.98 -0.29
C THR A 39 -3.55 -4.73 1.01
N LEU A 40 -2.50 -5.03 1.76
CA LEU A 40 -2.56 -5.69 3.07
C LEU A 40 -1.64 -5.02 4.08
N ALA A 41 -2.13 -4.85 5.30
CA ALA A 41 -1.34 -4.28 6.39
C ALA A 41 -0.56 -5.38 7.11
N MET A 42 0.74 -5.17 7.31
CA MET A 42 1.63 -6.18 7.91
C MET A 42 1.22 -6.60 9.32
N LYS A 43 0.57 -5.72 10.10
CA LYS A 43 0.05 -6.05 11.44
C LYS A 43 -1.01 -7.15 11.45
N ARG A 44 -1.60 -7.48 10.29
CA ARG A 44 -2.68 -8.47 10.15
C ARG A 44 -2.20 -9.81 9.61
N VAL A 45 -0.92 -9.92 9.27
CA VAL A 45 -0.30 -11.16 8.80
C VAL A 45 0.28 -11.84 10.04
N ASP A 46 -0.34 -12.92 10.50
CA ASP A 46 0.20 -13.69 11.61
C ASP A 46 1.23 -14.69 11.06
N LEU A 47 2.49 -14.28 11.04
CA LEU A 47 3.59 -15.11 10.55
C LEU A 47 3.94 -16.26 11.52
N ARG A 48 3.37 -16.28 12.74
CA ARG A 48 3.72 -17.26 13.79
C ARG A 48 2.64 -18.33 13.97
N GLN A 49 1.38 -17.99 13.73
CA GLN A 49 0.28 -18.95 13.79
C GLN A 49 -0.17 -19.26 12.35
N HIS A 50 -0.19 -20.53 11.96
CA HIS A 50 -0.63 -21.01 10.63
C HIS A 50 -2.13 -20.81 10.37
N ASN A 51 -2.73 -19.71 10.84
CA ASN A 51 -4.13 -19.39 10.72
C ASN A 51 -4.29 -18.01 10.08
N ASP A 52 -3.69 -17.85 8.90
CA ASP A 52 -3.61 -16.57 8.22
C ASP A 52 -4.88 -16.35 7.38
N ALA A 53 -5.98 -16.07 8.07
CA ALA A 53 -7.34 -15.95 7.51
C ALA A 53 -7.47 -14.88 6.40
N ILE A 54 -6.43 -14.08 6.16
CA ILE A 54 -6.38 -13.06 5.11
C ILE A 54 -5.40 -13.47 3.99
N LEU A 55 -4.20 -13.95 4.32
CA LEU A 55 -3.16 -14.18 3.32
C LEU A 55 -3.49 -15.37 2.41
N GLU A 56 -3.86 -16.51 3.00
CA GLU A 56 -4.15 -17.73 2.23
C GLU A 56 -5.30 -17.52 1.21
N PRO A 57 -6.44 -16.91 1.58
CA PRO A 57 -7.51 -16.64 0.62
C PRO A 57 -7.10 -15.68 -0.51
N LEU A 58 -6.21 -14.73 -0.26
CA LEU A 58 -5.72 -13.80 -1.29
C LEU A 58 -4.76 -14.48 -2.27
N ILE A 59 -3.87 -15.34 -1.76
CA ILE A 59 -2.99 -16.17 -2.60
C ILE A 59 -3.85 -17.07 -3.51
N ALA A 60 -4.87 -17.73 -2.94
CA ALA A 60 -5.80 -18.55 -3.68
C ALA A 60 -6.64 -17.76 -4.71
N ALA A 61 -6.85 -16.45 -4.48
CA ALA A 61 -7.50 -15.57 -5.44
C ALA A 61 -6.59 -15.13 -6.61
N GLY A 62 -5.29 -15.42 -6.55
CA GLY A 62 -4.34 -15.13 -7.64
C GLY A 62 -4.05 -13.63 -7.86
N VAL A 63 -4.32 -12.79 -6.86
CA VAL A 63 -4.08 -11.34 -6.94
C VAL A 63 -2.63 -11.00 -6.62
N THR A 64 -2.12 -9.89 -7.16
CA THR A 64 -0.85 -9.33 -6.70
C THR A 64 -1.04 -8.70 -5.33
N LEU A 65 -0.18 -9.06 -4.37
CA LEU A 65 -0.19 -8.49 -3.03
C LEU A 65 0.67 -7.23 -2.96
N LEU A 66 0.16 -6.18 -2.32
CA LEU A 66 0.87 -4.93 -2.08
C LEU A 66 0.92 -4.64 -0.57
N PRO A 67 1.95 -5.11 0.15
CA PRO A 67 2.08 -4.81 1.56
C PRO A 67 2.21 -3.32 1.79
N ASN A 68 1.64 -2.83 2.89
CA ASN A 68 1.72 -1.43 3.29
C ASN A 68 2.36 -1.25 4.67
N THR A 69 2.90 -0.06 4.89
CA THR A 69 3.50 0.36 6.17
C THR A 69 2.47 1.00 7.11
N SER A 70 1.17 0.66 6.98
CA SER A 70 0.11 1.25 7.79
C SER A 70 0.42 1.18 9.28
N GLY A 71 0.39 2.35 9.92
CA GLY A 71 0.65 2.51 11.35
C GLY A 71 2.09 2.90 11.69
N ALA A 72 2.97 3.04 10.68
CA ALA A 72 4.23 3.75 10.82
C ALA A 72 3.96 5.26 10.97
N LYS A 73 4.70 5.90 11.88
CA LYS A 73 4.65 7.34 12.16
C LYS A 73 5.88 8.07 11.65
N THR A 74 6.96 7.35 11.39
CA THR A 74 8.23 7.87 10.92
C THR A 74 8.74 7.05 9.73
N ALA A 75 9.70 7.61 9.00
CA ALA A 75 10.42 6.96 7.93
C ALA A 75 11.13 5.70 8.41
N GLU A 76 11.73 5.74 9.60
CA GLU A 76 12.42 4.60 10.20
C GLU A 76 11.48 3.43 10.45
N GLU A 77 10.30 3.69 11.04
CA GLU A 77 9.28 2.67 11.26
C GLU A 77 8.76 2.09 9.95
N ALA A 78 8.56 2.94 8.93
CA ALA A 78 8.08 2.51 7.63
C ALA A 78 9.12 1.66 6.88
N ILE A 79 10.39 2.06 6.91
CA ILE A 79 11.50 1.29 6.32
C ILE A 79 11.60 -0.07 7.02
N PHE A 80 11.55 -0.10 8.35
CA PHE A 80 11.55 -1.35 9.11
C PHE A 80 10.39 -2.27 8.72
N ALA A 81 9.17 -1.74 8.64
CA ALA A 81 7.99 -2.49 8.21
C ALA A 81 8.13 -3.00 6.76
N ALA A 82 8.76 -2.23 5.87
CA ALA A 82 9.03 -2.63 4.49
C ALA A 82 10.00 -3.81 4.41
N HIS A 83 11.07 -3.79 5.21
CA HIS A 83 11.99 -4.93 5.30
C HIS A 83 11.29 -6.18 5.79
N LEU A 84 10.48 -6.07 6.85
CA LEU A 84 9.68 -7.20 7.33
C LEU A 84 8.72 -7.73 6.26
N ALA A 85 8.06 -6.85 5.51
CA ALA A 85 7.17 -7.24 4.42
C ALA A 85 7.90 -8.01 3.31
N ARG A 86 9.11 -7.56 2.95
CA ARG A 86 9.94 -8.22 1.95
C ARG A 86 10.37 -9.61 2.39
N GLU A 87 10.84 -9.76 3.62
CA GLU A 87 11.23 -11.08 4.15
C GLU A 87 10.03 -12.02 4.30
N ALA A 88 8.89 -11.50 4.75
CA ALA A 88 7.69 -12.28 5.03
C ALA A 88 6.95 -12.75 3.77
N LEU A 89 6.89 -11.89 2.74
CA LEU A 89 6.07 -12.12 1.55
C LEU A 89 6.89 -12.33 0.27
N GLY A 90 8.22 -12.24 0.34
CA GLY A 90 9.11 -12.41 -0.81
C GLY A 90 8.89 -11.36 -1.91
N THR A 91 8.44 -10.16 -1.55
CA THR A 91 8.11 -9.09 -2.50
C THR A 91 8.92 -7.82 -2.24
N ASN A 92 9.30 -7.12 -3.31
CA ASN A 92 9.88 -5.78 -3.22
C ASN A 92 8.86 -4.67 -3.52
N TRP A 93 7.59 -5.01 -3.78
CA TRP A 93 6.52 -4.03 -3.97
C TRP A 93 6.01 -3.55 -2.61
N LEU A 94 5.89 -2.23 -2.44
CA LEU A 94 5.49 -1.63 -1.18
C LEU A 94 4.58 -0.41 -1.39
N LYS A 95 3.44 -0.41 -0.69
CA LYS A 95 2.66 0.80 -0.48
C LYS A 95 3.21 1.55 0.74
N LEU A 96 3.92 2.64 0.50
CA LEU A 96 4.51 3.46 1.55
C LEU A 96 3.43 4.38 2.15
N GLU A 97 3.19 4.24 3.44
CA GLU A 97 2.23 5.00 4.24
C GLU A 97 2.86 5.42 5.57
N ILE A 98 2.87 6.72 5.86
CA ILE A 98 3.39 7.27 7.12
C ILE A 98 2.39 8.27 7.67
N HIS A 99 1.79 7.95 8.82
CA HIS A 99 0.73 8.75 9.45
C HIS A 99 1.13 9.13 10.89
N PRO A 100 1.63 10.35 11.13
CA PRO A 100 1.98 10.78 12.49
C PRO A 100 0.78 10.81 13.44
N ASP A 101 -0.39 11.24 12.94
CA ASP A 101 -1.66 11.28 13.68
C ASP A 101 -2.65 10.25 13.13
N ALA A 102 -2.93 9.24 13.95
CA ALA A 102 -3.85 8.15 13.63
C ALA A 102 -5.33 8.59 13.51
N ARG A 103 -5.69 9.81 13.98
CA ARG A 103 -7.06 10.33 13.88
C ARG A 103 -7.40 10.76 12.46
N TRP A 104 -6.46 11.41 11.78
CA TRP A 104 -6.69 12.02 10.47
C TRP A 104 -6.14 11.16 9.32
N LEU A 105 -5.14 10.32 9.60
CA LEU A 105 -4.49 9.46 8.61
C LEU A 105 -3.97 10.27 7.40
N LEU A 106 -3.50 11.49 7.66
CA LEU A 106 -2.83 12.32 6.67
C LEU A 106 -1.34 11.94 6.60
N PRO A 107 -0.75 11.92 5.39
CA PRO A 107 0.64 11.55 5.22
C PRO A 107 1.58 12.68 5.64
N ASP A 108 2.71 12.33 6.26
CA ASP A 108 3.80 13.28 6.48
C ASP A 108 4.65 13.39 5.20
N PRO A 109 4.74 14.57 4.56
CA PRO A 109 5.44 14.73 3.30
C PRO A 109 6.97 14.57 3.45
N ILE A 110 7.54 14.96 4.59
CA ILE A 110 8.99 14.93 4.83
C ILE A 110 9.43 13.50 5.10
N GLU A 111 8.74 12.82 6.02
CA GLU A 111 9.05 11.42 6.35
C GLU A 111 8.77 10.50 5.15
N THR A 112 7.71 10.76 4.37
CA THR A 112 7.40 9.98 3.16
C THR A 112 8.49 10.10 2.12
N LEU A 113 8.96 11.31 1.81
CA LEU A 113 10.03 11.52 0.83
C LEU A 113 11.33 10.84 1.29
N LYS A 114 11.69 11.00 2.57
CA LYS A 114 12.87 10.37 3.17
C LYS A 114 12.84 8.84 3.09
N ALA A 115 11.69 8.23 3.41
CA ALA A 115 11.53 6.78 3.33
C ALA A 115 11.55 6.30 1.87
N ALA A 116 10.88 7.03 0.97
CA ALA A 116 10.86 6.70 -0.45
C ALA A 116 12.27 6.67 -1.03
N GLU A 117 13.11 7.67 -0.74
CA GLU A 117 14.49 7.75 -1.21
C GLU A 117 15.31 6.53 -0.79
N MET A 118 15.26 6.19 0.50
CA MET A 118 15.97 5.02 1.02
C MET A 118 15.46 3.71 0.40
N LEU A 119 14.15 3.53 0.33
CA LEU A 119 13.55 2.27 -0.13
C LEU A 119 13.79 2.05 -1.63
N VAL A 120 13.71 3.10 -2.45
CA VAL A 120 14.04 2.99 -3.88
C VAL A 120 15.51 2.62 -4.07
N GLN A 121 16.43 3.25 -3.33
CA GLN A 121 17.86 2.88 -3.36
C GLN A 121 18.11 1.41 -2.96
N GLN A 122 17.26 0.86 -2.10
CA GLN A 122 17.30 -0.55 -1.68
C GLN A 122 16.56 -1.52 -2.63
N GLY A 123 16.11 -1.04 -3.80
CA GLY A 123 15.47 -1.86 -4.83
C GLY A 123 13.99 -2.18 -4.59
N PHE A 124 13.30 -1.42 -3.73
CA PHE A 124 11.85 -1.53 -3.61
C PHE A 124 11.15 -0.84 -4.79
N VAL A 125 10.04 -1.44 -5.22
CA VAL A 125 9.01 -0.80 -6.05
C VAL A 125 8.08 -0.05 -5.11
N VAL A 126 8.35 1.24 -4.92
CA VAL A 126 7.63 2.10 -3.96
C VAL A 126 6.44 2.78 -4.59
N LEU A 127 5.27 2.63 -3.97
CA LEU A 127 4.03 3.34 -4.27
C LEU A 127 3.65 4.19 -3.03
N PRO A 128 3.99 5.48 -2.98
CA PRO A 128 3.74 6.34 -1.82
C PRO A 128 2.31 6.88 -1.80
N TYR A 129 1.65 6.75 -0.64
CA TYR A 129 0.47 7.52 -0.28
C TYR A 129 0.90 8.93 0.14
N CYS A 130 0.41 9.95 -0.57
CA CYS A 130 0.82 11.34 -0.36
C CYS A 130 -0.37 12.29 -0.38
N GLY A 131 -0.14 13.54 0.04
CA GLY A 131 -1.11 14.61 -0.16
C GLY A 131 -1.25 14.96 -1.64
N ALA A 132 -2.33 15.66 -1.99
CA ALA A 132 -2.53 16.23 -3.33
C ALA A 132 -1.62 17.46 -3.58
N ASP A 133 -0.33 17.33 -3.27
CA ASP A 133 0.70 18.33 -3.49
C ASP A 133 1.49 17.94 -4.76
N PRO A 134 1.38 18.71 -5.86
CA PRO A 134 2.07 18.40 -7.11
C PRO A 134 3.59 18.51 -7.00
N VAL A 135 4.12 19.35 -6.12
CA VAL A 135 5.57 19.49 -5.90
C VAL A 135 6.11 18.25 -5.20
N LEU A 136 5.41 17.77 -4.17
CA LEU A 136 5.78 16.52 -3.51
C LEU A 136 5.67 15.33 -4.47
N CYS A 137 4.60 15.25 -5.25
CA CYS A 137 4.43 14.19 -6.25
C CYS A 137 5.59 14.17 -7.25
N LYS A 138 6.03 15.35 -7.73
CA LYS A 138 7.18 15.43 -8.63
C LYS A 138 8.48 14.96 -7.96
N ARG A 139 8.70 15.33 -6.70
CA ARG A 139 9.89 14.86 -5.95
C ARG A 139 9.89 13.34 -5.74
N LEU A 140 8.73 12.75 -5.44
CA LEU A 140 8.59 11.30 -5.28
C LEU A 140 8.85 10.56 -6.60
N GLU A 141 8.40 11.12 -7.72
CA GLU A 141 8.73 10.63 -9.07
C GLU A 141 10.24 10.71 -9.34
N GLU A 142 10.89 11.84 -9.06
CA GLU A 142 12.33 12.07 -9.29
C GLU A 142 13.21 11.13 -8.45
N VAL A 143 12.77 10.78 -7.25
CA VAL A 143 13.42 9.77 -6.40
C VAL A 143 13.34 8.36 -7.01
N GLY A 144 12.39 8.11 -7.92
CA GLY A 144 12.21 6.83 -8.59
C GLY A 144 11.06 5.98 -8.04
N CYS A 145 10.08 6.58 -7.36
CA CYS A 145 8.84 5.85 -7.02
C CYS A 145 8.15 5.36 -8.30
N ALA A 146 7.62 4.14 -8.27
CA ALA A 146 7.00 3.52 -9.45
C ALA A 146 5.62 4.09 -9.80
N ALA A 147 5.00 4.78 -8.84
CA ALA A 147 3.79 5.57 -9.00
C ALA A 147 3.77 6.67 -7.93
N VAL A 148 2.79 7.57 -7.99
CA VAL A 148 2.43 8.49 -6.90
C VAL A 148 0.93 8.37 -6.64
N MET A 149 0.51 8.36 -5.36
CA MET A 149 -0.89 8.15 -4.99
C MET A 149 -1.40 9.29 -4.10
N PRO A 150 -1.73 10.45 -4.70
CA PRO A 150 -2.33 11.55 -3.95
C PRO A 150 -3.71 11.14 -3.44
N LEU A 151 -3.99 11.46 -2.17
CA LEU A 151 -5.31 11.24 -1.56
C LEU A 151 -6.38 12.13 -2.19
N GLY A 152 -7.61 11.62 -2.29
CA GLY A 152 -8.78 12.44 -2.65
C GLY A 152 -9.38 13.19 -1.46
N ALA A 153 -9.50 12.50 -0.33
CA ALA A 153 -9.96 13.03 0.96
C ALA A 153 -9.37 12.19 2.10
N PRO A 154 -9.46 12.63 3.37
CA PRO A 154 -8.96 11.84 4.51
C PRO A 154 -9.49 10.40 4.51
N ILE A 155 -8.62 9.44 4.84
CA ILE A 155 -8.93 8.00 4.74
C ILE A 155 -10.20 7.67 5.53
N GLY A 156 -11.17 7.05 4.86
CA GLY A 156 -12.41 6.58 5.48
C GLY A 156 -13.50 7.64 5.67
N SER A 157 -13.27 8.89 5.24
CA SER A 157 -14.28 9.96 5.26
C SER A 157 -15.40 9.77 4.23
N ASN A 158 -15.13 9.04 3.15
CA ASN A 158 -16.02 8.84 2.00
C ASN A 158 -16.46 10.14 1.29
N GLN A 159 -15.69 11.23 1.44
CA GLN A 159 -16.02 12.54 0.84
C GLN A 159 -15.75 12.61 -0.66
N GLY A 160 -15.00 11.66 -1.23
CA GLY A 160 -14.66 11.65 -2.65
C GLY A 160 -13.60 12.68 -3.01
N LEU A 161 -13.63 13.14 -4.27
CA LEU A 161 -12.80 14.23 -4.76
C LEU A 161 -13.61 15.53 -4.71
N GLU A 162 -12.99 16.61 -4.25
CA GLU A 162 -13.53 17.96 -4.33
C GLU A 162 -12.68 18.75 -5.33
N THR A 163 -13.32 19.40 -6.32
CA THR A 163 -12.68 20.08 -7.46
C THR A 163 -13.08 21.54 -7.53
#